data_AF-A0A7Z0EM96-F1
#
_entry.id   AF-A0A7Z0EM96-F1
#
_cell.length_a   1.000
_cell.length_b   1.000
_cell.length_c   1.000
_cell.angle_alpha   90.00
_cell.angle_beta   90.00
_cell.angle_gamma   90.00
#
_symmetry.space_group_name_H-M   'P 1'
#
loop_
_entity.id
_entity.type
_entity.pdbx_description
1 polymer ?
#
loop_
_entity_poly.entity_id
_entity_poly.type
_entity_poly.pdbx_seq_one_letter_code
_entity_poly.pdbx_strand_id
1 'polypeptide(L)'
;MPKQRRRREREARRRAERERRVEGGRWEVVLETTDEADWHERRGRVRADLAHVRDEDLRIDVLCGRGIHPTTYRLSVLVPRDPAGDE
;
A
#
# COMPACT_ATOMS: atom_id res chain seq x y z
N MET A 1 -17.24 -20.94 22.91
CA MET A 1 -16.28 -19.84 23.09
C MET A 1 -16.74 -18.54 22.40
N PRO A 2 -17.59 -17.71 23.04
CA PRO A 2 -18.18 -16.50 22.44
C PRO A 2 -17.18 -15.36 22.17
N LYS A 3 -16.04 -15.33 22.88
CA LYS A 3 -14.99 -14.31 22.68
C LYS A 3 -14.26 -14.42 21.32
N GLN A 4 -14.13 -15.63 20.78
CA GLN A 4 -13.45 -15.86 19.49
C GLN A 4 -14.29 -15.37 18.31
N ARG A 5 -15.62 -15.53 18.38
CA ARG A 5 -16.56 -15.07 17.33
C ARG A 5 -16.52 -13.56 17.16
N ARG A 6 -16.59 -12.80 18.26
CA ARG A 6 -16.51 -11.33 18.24
C ARG A 6 -15.19 -10.78 17.69
N ARG A 7 -14.08 -11.48 17.92
CA ARG A 7 -12.76 -11.10 17.36
C ARG A 7 -12.76 -11.26 15.85
N ARG A 8 -13.21 -12.42 15.35
CA ARG A 8 -13.33 -12.70 13.92
C ARG A 8 -14.26 -11.73 13.18
N GLU A 9 -15.39 -11.37 13.78
CA GLU A 9 -16.32 -10.38 13.21
C GLU A 9 -15.71 -8.98 13.07
N ARG A 10 -14.90 -8.57 14.06
CA ARG A 10 -14.17 -7.28 13.99
C ARG A 10 -13.08 -7.30 12.92
N GLU A 11 -12.35 -8.40 12.79
CA GLU A 11 -11.33 -8.57 11.73
C GLU A 11 -11.97 -8.59 10.34
N ALA A 12 -13.09 -9.30 10.17
CA ALA A 12 -13.85 -9.33 8.92
C ALA A 12 -14.37 -7.94 8.53
N ARG A 13 -14.90 -7.17 9.49
CA ARG A 13 -15.37 -5.80 9.23
C ARG A 13 -14.22 -4.86 8.84
N ARG A 14 -13.05 -4.96 9.49
CA ARG A 14 -11.87 -4.18 9.11
C ARG A 14 -11.40 -4.52 7.70
N ARG A 15 -11.38 -5.82 7.36
CA ARG A 15 -11.04 -6.29 6.02
C ARG A 15 -12.00 -5.74 4.97
N ALA A 16 -13.31 -5.84 5.20
CA ALA A 16 -14.32 -5.31 4.28
C ALA A 16 -14.20 -3.78 4.10
N GLU A 17 -13.94 -3.02 5.17
CA GLU A 17 -13.70 -1.57 5.07
C GLU A 17 -12.45 -1.26 4.24
N ARG A 18 -11.38 -2.05 4.40
CA ARG A 18 -10.17 -1.93 3.58
C ARG A 18 -10.45 -2.27 2.11
N GLU A 19 -11.15 -3.36 1.84
CA GLU A 19 -11.54 -3.75 0.47
C GLU A 19 -12.31 -2.63 -0.21
N ARG A 20 -13.34 -2.08 0.44
CA ARG A 20 -14.11 -0.94 -0.10
C ARG A 20 -13.25 0.28 -0.40
N ARG A 21 -12.25 0.59 0.43
CA ARG A 21 -11.32 1.71 0.18
C ARG A 21 -10.41 1.43 -1.02
N VAL A 22 -9.93 0.19 -1.14
CA VAL A 22 -9.11 -0.23 -2.28
C VAL A 22 -9.92 -0.20 -3.58
N GLU A 23 -11.19 -0.63 -3.54
CA GLU A 23 -12.11 -0.60 -4.68
C GLU A 23 -12.47 0.83 -5.10
N GLY A 24 -12.65 1.74 -4.13
CA GLY A 24 -12.93 3.16 -4.37
C GLY A 24 -11.68 4.04 -4.57
N GLY A 25 -10.50 3.44 -4.66
CA GLY A 25 -9.22 4.14 -4.72
C GLY A 25 -8.32 3.66 -5.84
N ARG A 26 -7.16 4.31 -5.99
CA ARG A 26 -6.07 3.86 -6.85
C ARG A 26 -4.77 3.85 -6.07
N TRP A 27 -3.87 2.94 -6.43
CA TRP A 27 -2.52 2.91 -5.87
C TRP A 27 -1.63 3.85 -6.69
N GLU A 28 -1.13 4.92 -6.07
CA GLU A 28 -0.16 5.81 -6.70
C GLU A 28 1.24 5.51 -6.18
N VAL A 29 2.20 5.49 -7.11
CA VAL A 29 3.59 5.20 -6.82
C VAL A 29 4.28 6.47 -6.34
N VAL A 30 4.84 6.43 -5.14
CA VAL A 30 5.53 7.57 -4.52
C VAL A 30 7.05 7.40 -4.52
N LEU A 31 7.53 6.16 -4.61
CA LEU A 31 8.95 5.84 -4.72
C LEU A 31 9.08 4.58 -5.57
N GLU A 32 9.88 4.65 -6.62
CA GLU A 32 10.28 3.51 -7.43
C GLU A 32 11.80 3.58 -7.65
N THR A 33 12.49 2.47 -7.41
CA THR A 33 13.94 2.37 -7.61
C THR A 33 14.35 0.93 -7.84
N THR A 34 15.42 0.72 -8.61
CA THR A 34 16.04 -0.61 -8.79
C THR A 34 17.25 -0.81 -7.88
N ASP A 35 17.66 0.22 -7.15
CA ASP A 35 18.79 0.19 -6.23
C ASP A 35 18.29 -0.08 -4.80
N GLU A 36 18.76 -1.18 -4.20
CA GLU A 36 18.33 -1.60 -2.87
C GLU A 36 18.81 -0.64 -1.78
N ALA A 37 20.01 -0.07 -1.90
CA ALA A 37 20.55 0.84 -0.90
C ALA A 37 19.77 2.18 -0.89
N ASP A 38 19.52 2.73 -2.06
CA ASP A 38 18.67 3.91 -2.30
C ASP A 38 17.25 3.67 -1.78
N TRP A 39 16.70 2.48 -2.03
CA TRP A 39 15.41 2.08 -1.49
C TRP A 39 15.38 2.16 0.04
N HIS A 40 16.36 1.57 0.73
CA HIS A 40 16.40 1.57 2.18
C HIS A 40 16.53 2.99 2.77
N GLU A 41 17.35 3.84 2.17
CA GLU A 41 17.52 5.23 2.64
C GLU A 41 16.26 6.07 2.39
N ARG A 42 15.72 6.03 1.17
CA ARG A 42 14.60 6.90 0.77
C ARG A 42 13.27 6.43 1.34
N ARG A 43 13.04 5.12 1.45
CA ARG A 43 11.80 4.58 2.04
C ARG A 43 11.56 5.11 3.45
N GLY A 44 12.60 5.25 4.27
CA GLY A 44 12.48 5.79 5.62
C GLY A 44 11.96 7.23 5.62
N ARG A 45 12.55 8.08 4.77
CA ARG A 45 12.13 9.49 4.62
C ARG A 45 10.72 9.62 4.06
N VAL A 46 10.40 8.85 3.01
CA VAL A 46 9.05 8.87 2.41
C VAL A 46 8.00 8.34 3.39
N ARG A 47 8.31 7.32 4.20
CA ARG A 47 7.38 6.87 5.26
C ARG A 47 7.16 7.92 6.36
N ALA A 48 8.17 8.74 6.66
CA ALA A 48 8.00 9.84 7.61
C ALA A 48 7.09 10.94 7.05
N ASP A 49 7.22 11.27 5.77
CA ASP A 49 6.32 12.22 5.08
C ASP A 49 4.87 11.70 5.03
N LEU A 50 4.70 10.39 4.82
CA LEU A 50 3.42 9.69 4.84
C LEU A 50 2.97 9.25 6.24
N ALA A 51 3.48 9.86 7.32
CA ALA A 51 3.11 9.47 8.70
C ALA A 51 1.60 9.63 9.01
N HIS A 52 0.90 10.45 8.23
CA HIS A 52 -0.54 10.65 8.33
C HIS A 52 -1.36 9.55 7.60
N VAL A 53 -0.72 8.76 6.74
CA VAL A 53 -1.34 7.66 6.00
C VAL A 53 -1.36 6.40 6.86
N ARG A 54 -2.47 5.66 6.82
CA ARG A 54 -2.61 4.39 7.54
C ARG A 54 -1.70 3.34 6.90
N ASP A 55 -1.08 2.48 7.71
CA ASP A 55 -0.20 1.42 7.19
C ASP A 55 -0.93 0.48 6.21
N GLU A 56 -2.23 0.27 6.40
CA GLU A 56 -3.09 -0.53 5.51
C GLU A 56 -3.30 0.09 4.10
N ASP A 57 -3.05 1.39 3.99
CA ASP A 57 -3.17 2.22 2.79
C ASP A 57 -1.77 2.49 2.17
N LEU A 58 -0.73 1.82 2.67
CA LEU A 58 0.60 1.77 2.09
C LEU A 58 0.86 0.36 1.52
N ARG A 59 1.58 0.29 0.40
CA ARG A 59 1.93 -0.97 -0.24
C ARG A 59 3.38 -0.94 -0.71
N ILE A 60 4.12 -2.00 -0.40
CA ILE A 60 5.46 -2.23 -0.92
C ILE A 60 5.39 -3.39 -1.90
N ASP A 61 5.77 -3.16 -3.15
CA ASP A 61 5.98 -4.21 -4.14
C ASP A 61 7.48 -4.37 -4.41
N VAL A 62 7.94 -5.63 -4.43
CA VAL A 62 9.29 -5.98 -4.90
C VAL A 62 9.10 -6.79 -6.17
N LEU A 63 9.33 -6.16 -7.31
CA LEU A 63 9.20 -6.74 -8.62
C LEU A 63 10.53 -7.40 -8.98
N CYS A 64 10.71 -8.64 -8.53
CA CYS A 64 11.90 -9.43 -8.84
C CYS A 64 11.94 -9.67 -10.35
N GLY A 65 12.73 -8.87 -11.06
CA GLY A 65 12.98 -9.08 -12.47
C GLY A 65 13.60 -10.46 -12.71
N ARG A 66 13.30 -11.05 -13.87
CA ARG A 66 13.86 -12.34 -14.28
C ARG A 66 14.88 -12.12 -15.38
N GLY A 67 16.05 -12.76 -15.25
CA GLY A 67 17.11 -12.69 -16.26
C GLY A 67 17.81 -11.33 -16.28
N ILE A 68 17.66 -10.58 -17.37
CA ILE A 68 18.29 -9.27 -17.56
C ILE A 68 17.50 -8.12 -16.94
N HIS A 69 16.31 -8.38 -16.39
CA HIS A 69 15.48 -7.35 -15.77
C HIS A 69 15.91 -7.16 -14.31
N PRO A 70 16.22 -5.93 -13.88
CA PRO A 70 16.58 -5.66 -12.50
C PRO A 70 15.39 -5.87 -11.56
N THR A 71 15.67 -6.10 -10.28
CA THR A 71 14.65 -6.04 -9.23
C THR A 71 14.22 -4.59 -9.03
N THR A 72 12.93 -4.31 -9.11
CA THR A 72 12.38 -2.98 -8.85
C THR A 72 11.64 -2.97 -7.51
N TYR A 73 12.02 -2.06 -6.63
CA TYR A 73 11.34 -1.77 -5.38
C TYR A 73 10.38 -0.60 -5.58
N ARG A 74 9.13 -0.78 -5.14
CA ARG A 74 8.08 0.22 -5.34
C ARG A 74 7.29 0.43 -4.06
N LEU A 75 7.14 1.70 -3.67
CA LEU A 75 6.24 2.14 -2.61
C LEU A 75 5.04 2.81 -3.26
N SER A 76 3.86 2.35 -2.89
CA SER A 76 2.60 2.93 -3.33
C SER A 76 1.72 3.32 -2.14
N VAL A 77 0.96 4.39 -2.33
CA VAL A 77 -0.07 4.86 -1.40
C VAL A 77 -1.44 4.72 -2.06
N LEU A 78 -2.44 4.30 -1.28
CA LEU A 78 -3.82 4.26 -1.72
C LEU A 78 -4.40 5.68 -1.63
N VAL A 79 -4.72 6.25 -2.78
CA VAL A 79 -5.42 7.54 -2.87
C VAL A 79 -6.88 7.28 -3.25
N PRO A 80 -7.85 8.02 -2.69
CA PRO A 80 -9.24 7.94 -3.14
C PRO A 80 -9.31 8.35 -4.62
N ARG A 81 -10.10 7.64 -5.42
CA ARG A 81 -10.36 8.05 -6.80
C ARG A 81 -11.29 9.25 -6.73
N ASP A 82 -10.85 10.39 -7.24
CA ASP A 82 -11.71 11.57 -7.31
C ASP A 82 -12.92 11.24 -8.20
N PRO A 83 -14.16 11.45 -7.74
CA PRO A 83 -15.34 11.15 -8.52
C PRO A 83 -15.57 12.10 -9.72
N ALA A 84 -14.73 13.12 -9.93
CA ALA A 84 -14.89 14.12 -10.99
C ALA A 84 -13.91 13.96 -12.17
N GLY A 85 -13.29 12.78 -12.34
CA GLY A 85 -12.24 12.56 -13.34
C GLY A 85 -12.54 11.56 -14.45
N ASP A 86 -13.82 11.29 -14.75
CA ASP A 86 -14.24 10.56 -15.95
C ASP A 86 -14.95 11.54 -16.90
N GLU A 87 -14.19 12.18 -17.80
CA GLU A 87 -14.70 12.77 -19.04
C GLU A 87 -13.88 12.25 -20.22
#